data_AF-A0AAD9JBR4-F1
#
_entry.id   AF-A0AAD9JBR4-F1
#
_cell.length_a   1.000
_cell.length_b   1.000
_cell.length_c   1.000
_cell.angle_alpha   90.00
_cell.angle_beta   90.00
_cell.angle_gamma   90.00
#
_symmetry.space_group_name_H-M   'P 1'
#
loop_
_entity.id
_entity.type
_entity.pdbx_description
1 polymer ?
#
loop_
_entity_poly.entity_id
_entity_poly.type
_entity_poly.pdbx_seq_one_letter_code
_entity_poly.pdbx_strand_id
1 'polypeptide(L)'
;MYEEILDQGLLNSVSPQTDQVLPVIRVTLSGCDVPEGPMGRKHCIKLIKALQLAILFASDDMLRPLVGAVISTELCTNLIEYQLCNNSIGLKGMRWKPSHDADDWSEDGVGVILYTLDLMMLLRKDVKNMDHHFTQLLQGQRLISYLSYGLLSGIRDYVHIVLKIISYGAPLPEFPIIVLGDNVAALVCQQQSRVQNVADSEATRTPSSLLTDKENIPQSHLRGLSHQKSQTEHASERQLSTSIDELIAKMQNGLQLKDARASEIISVYEHKLQSLQTKESHLQDLLEAKALAMSQADRLITQYRCRMAQNEAEAQKLRLLLQESEKRSEDYREQLNEAMLEQERLSNDLEQMAQDNARLEAIAEEHKELSEAYTEQTQRLENNQRALLTLKAEHHSLSEMHEMLRRHNETLKQQYDVASQQLIEMEEERKNQSKLLKEKEKEIVDLNKALRRCEKDLKKVTKERDELECAIDTMRENLSSTEQAKKELQRQVSALELVCHQHEQALKEKEKIIREQKENIEKHNKIAALIHDITSGKESA
;
A
#
# COMPACT_ATOMS: atom_id res chain seq x y z
N MET A 1 -39.60 -31.92 0.30
CA MET A 1 -40.06 -31.13 -0.86
C MET A 1 -39.21 -31.38 -2.10
N TYR A 2 -38.02 -30.78 -2.31
CA TYR A 2 -37.26 -31.02 -3.55
C TYR A 2 -36.86 -32.50 -3.74
N GLU A 3 -36.50 -33.19 -2.66
CA GLU A 3 -36.21 -34.64 -2.67
C GLU A 3 -37.44 -35.46 -3.11
N GLU A 4 -38.60 -35.21 -2.49
CA GLU A 4 -39.87 -35.86 -2.86
C GLU A 4 -40.31 -35.56 -4.31
N ILE A 5 -40.02 -34.37 -4.84
CA ILE A 5 -40.38 -34.00 -6.21
C ILE A 5 -39.47 -34.71 -7.22
N LEU A 6 -38.19 -34.88 -6.90
CA LEU A 6 -37.24 -35.65 -7.72
C LEU A 6 -37.57 -37.15 -7.69
N ASP A 7 -37.87 -37.70 -6.51
CA ASP A 7 -38.26 -39.11 -6.35
C ASP A 7 -39.57 -39.46 -7.09
N GLN A 8 -40.46 -38.48 -7.25
CA GLN A 8 -41.72 -38.62 -8.00
C GLN A 8 -41.56 -38.36 -9.51
N GLY A 9 -40.35 -38.05 -9.99
CA GLY A 9 -40.06 -37.82 -11.41
C GLY A 9 -40.71 -36.55 -11.99
N LEU A 10 -41.07 -35.58 -11.15
CA LEU A 10 -41.77 -34.35 -11.54
C LEU A 10 -40.79 -33.23 -11.96
N LEU A 11 -39.73 -33.56 -12.69
CA LEU A 11 -38.64 -32.62 -13.04
C LEU A 11 -39.10 -31.33 -13.74
N ASN A 12 -40.17 -31.39 -14.52
CA ASN A 12 -40.68 -30.25 -15.29
C ASN A 12 -41.21 -29.11 -14.40
N SER A 13 -41.57 -29.39 -13.14
CA SER A 13 -41.99 -28.34 -12.18
C SER A 13 -40.81 -27.73 -11.40
N VAL A 14 -39.67 -28.43 -11.35
CA VAL A 14 -38.48 -28.07 -10.55
C VAL A 14 -37.53 -27.18 -11.34
N SER A 15 -37.33 -27.45 -12.63
CA SER A 15 -36.36 -26.72 -13.48
C SER A 15 -36.46 -25.18 -13.41
N PRO A 16 -37.66 -24.53 -13.44
CA PRO A 16 -37.77 -23.07 -13.33
C PRO A 16 -37.43 -22.53 -11.94
N GLN A 17 -37.64 -23.35 -10.89
CA GLN A 17 -37.33 -22.98 -9.50
C GLN A 17 -35.84 -23.18 -9.20
N THR A 18 -35.21 -24.19 -9.83
CA THR A 18 -33.76 -24.43 -9.75
C THR A 18 -32.96 -23.22 -10.20
N ASP A 19 -33.37 -22.52 -11.26
CA ASP A 19 -32.71 -21.31 -11.74
C ASP A 19 -32.72 -20.14 -10.74
N GLN A 20 -33.71 -20.10 -9.84
CA GLN A 20 -33.78 -19.09 -8.77
C GLN A 20 -33.02 -19.51 -7.51
N VAL A 21 -32.94 -20.82 -7.24
CA VAL A 21 -32.32 -21.37 -6.03
C VAL A 21 -30.79 -21.51 -6.19
N LEU A 22 -30.30 -21.87 -7.38
CA LEU A 22 -28.86 -22.06 -7.62
C LEU A 22 -28.01 -20.81 -7.33
N PRO A 23 -28.42 -19.57 -7.70
CA PRO A 23 -27.69 -18.37 -7.33
C PRO A 23 -27.62 -18.17 -5.80
N VAL A 24 -28.69 -18.51 -5.07
CA VAL A 24 -28.73 -18.40 -3.60
C VAL A 24 -27.79 -19.42 -2.95
N ILE A 25 -27.74 -20.64 -3.49
CA ILE A 25 -26.76 -21.67 -3.09
C ILE A 25 -25.36 -21.12 -3.32
N ARG A 26 -25.05 -20.60 -4.51
CA ARG A 26 -23.73 -20.03 -4.82
C ARG A 26 -23.34 -18.93 -3.85
N VAL A 27 -24.20 -17.95 -3.63
CA VAL A 27 -23.93 -16.83 -2.72
C VAL A 27 -23.70 -17.32 -1.30
N THR A 28 -24.45 -18.33 -0.85
CA THR A 28 -24.27 -18.91 0.48
C THR A 28 -22.93 -19.63 0.60
N LEU A 29 -22.52 -20.39 -0.43
CA LEU A 29 -21.26 -21.11 -0.46
C LEU A 29 -20.04 -20.21 -0.64
N SER A 30 -20.19 -19.03 -1.26
CA SER A 30 -19.09 -18.05 -1.41
C SER A 30 -18.61 -17.45 -0.09
N GLY A 31 -19.44 -17.47 0.96
CA GLY A 31 -19.05 -17.00 2.30
C GLY A 31 -18.34 -18.10 3.10
N CYS A 32 -17.12 -18.46 2.73
CA CYS A 32 -16.37 -19.54 3.38
C CYS A 32 -15.89 -19.19 4.80
N ASP A 33 -15.76 -17.90 5.13
CA ASP A 33 -15.26 -17.43 6.42
C ASP A 33 -16.26 -17.71 7.54
N VAL A 34 -15.84 -18.51 8.53
CA VAL A 34 -16.63 -18.84 9.71
C VAL A 34 -16.48 -17.71 10.75
N PRO A 35 -17.58 -17.04 11.16
CA PRO A 35 -17.51 -15.97 12.15
C PRO A 35 -17.14 -16.52 13.54
N GLU A 36 -16.39 -15.74 14.32
CA GLU A 36 -16.01 -16.10 15.68
C GLU A 36 -17.22 -16.20 16.63
N GLY A 37 -17.14 -17.11 17.60
CA GLY A 37 -18.17 -17.34 18.62
C GLY A 37 -19.34 -18.22 18.16
N PRO A 38 -20.52 -18.13 18.83
CA PRO A 38 -21.64 -19.08 18.64
C PRO A 38 -22.28 -19.01 17.25
N MET A 39 -21.95 -17.99 16.46
CA MET A 39 -22.43 -17.83 15.09
C MET A 39 -21.69 -18.74 14.10
N GLY A 40 -20.48 -19.18 14.42
CA GLY A 40 -19.68 -20.06 13.55
C GLY A 40 -20.37 -21.40 13.28
N ARG A 41 -21.01 -21.96 14.32
CA ARG A 41 -21.76 -23.21 14.22
C ARG A 41 -22.97 -23.08 13.29
N LYS A 42 -23.77 -22.02 13.48
CA LYS A 42 -24.94 -21.72 12.62
C LYS A 42 -24.53 -21.51 11.16
N HIS A 43 -23.38 -20.88 10.94
CA HIS A 43 -22.82 -20.67 9.61
C HIS A 43 -22.44 -21.99 8.93
N CYS A 44 -21.72 -22.88 9.62
CA CYS A 44 -21.36 -24.20 9.10
C CYS A 44 -22.60 -25.04 8.76
N ILE A 45 -23.62 -25.03 9.63
CA ILE A 45 -24.90 -25.72 9.36
C ILE A 45 -25.58 -25.14 8.10
N LYS A 46 -25.55 -23.82 7.91
CA LYS A 46 -26.11 -23.17 6.72
C LYS A 46 -25.37 -23.60 5.45
N LEU A 47 -24.04 -23.67 5.49
CA LEU A 47 -23.20 -24.16 4.39
C LEU A 47 -23.52 -25.64 4.07
N ILE A 48 -23.59 -26.50 5.10
CA ILE A 48 -23.98 -27.91 4.94
C ILE A 48 -25.34 -28.03 4.23
N LYS A 49 -26.34 -27.25 4.65
CA LYS A 49 -27.68 -27.31 4.03
C LYS A 49 -27.67 -26.86 2.57
N ALA A 50 -26.87 -25.85 2.23
CA ALA A 50 -26.67 -25.42 0.85
C ALA A 50 -25.96 -26.50 0.01
N LEU A 51 -24.93 -27.17 0.56
CA LEU A 51 -24.23 -28.27 -0.10
C LEU A 51 -25.13 -29.49 -0.30
N GLN A 52 -25.91 -29.89 0.72
CA GLN A 52 -26.87 -30.98 0.61
C GLN A 52 -27.89 -30.73 -0.52
N LEU A 53 -28.39 -29.50 -0.64
CA LEU A 53 -29.30 -29.12 -1.72
C LEU A 53 -28.62 -29.14 -3.10
N ALA A 54 -27.36 -28.70 -3.18
CA ALA A 54 -26.57 -28.77 -4.41
C ALA A 54 -26.29 -30.22 -4.84
N ILE A 55 -25.97 -31.11 -3.91
CA ILE A 55 -25.77 -32.56 -4.13
C ILE A 55 -27.06 -33.20 -4.62
N LEU A 56 -28.19 -32.85 -4.02
CA LEU A 56 -29.51 -33.34 -4.44
C LEU A 56 -29.78 -32.99 -5.91
N PHE A 57 -29.55 -31.73 -6.31
CA PHE A 57 -29.68 -31.33 -7.72
C PHE A 57 -28.62 -31.96 -8.63
N ALA A 58 -27.39 -32.12 -8.16
CA ALA A 58 -26.31 -32.75 -8.94
C ALA A 58 -26.50 -34.27 -9.09
N SER A 59 -27.33 -34.90 -8.26
CA SER A 59 -27.61 -36.34 -8.36
C SER A 59 -28.46 -36.65 -9.60
N ASP A 60 -29.29 -35.72 -10.04
CA ASP A 60 -30.08 -35.84 -11.26
C ASP A 60 -29.27 -35.44 -12.52
N ASP A 61 -29.25 -36.29 -13.54
CA ASP A 61 -28.45 -36.08 -14.76
C ASP A 61 -28.87 -34.83 -15.57
N MET A 62 -30.12 -34.38 -15.48
CA MET A 62 -30.63 -33.21 -16.19
C MET A 62 -30.28 -31.91 -15.48
N LEU A 63 -30.25 -31.92 -14.14
CA LEU A 63 -29.93 -30.74 -13.33
C LEU A 63 -28.43 -30.59 -13.06
N ARG A 64 -27.64 -31.67 -13.12
CA ARG A 64 -26.19 -31.68 -12.89
C ARG A 64 -25.41 -30.64 -13.73
N PRO A 65 -25.68 -30.45 -15.03
CA PRO A 65 -25.00 -29.41 -15.82
C PRO A 65 -25.32 -27.99 -15.34
N LEU A 66 -26.54 -27.73 -14.87
CA LEU A 66 -26.93 -26.43 -14.32
C LEU A 66 -26.21 -26.14 -13.00
N VAL A 67 -26.06 -27.16 -12.15
CA VAL A 67 -25.24 -27.07 -10.93
C VAL A 67 -23.78 -26.79 -11.29
N GLY A 68 -23.22 -27.53 -12.26
CA GLY A 68 -21.84 -27.36 -12.73
C GLY A 68 -21.55 -26.00 -13.38
N ALA A 69 -22.55 -25.33 -13.94
CA ALA A 69 -22.41 -23.96 -14.46
C ALA A 69 -22.28 -22.91 -13.34
N VAL A 70 -22.80 -23.22 -12.15
CA VAL A 70 -22.88 -22.28 -11.02
C VAL A 70 -21.78 -22.53 -9.98
N ILE A 71 -21.37 -23.78 -9.82
CA ILE A 71 -20.37 -24.21 -8.84
C ILE A 71 -19.02 -24.40 -9.55
N SER A 72 -18.07 -23.52 -9.23
CA SER A 72 -16.71 -23.57 -9.77
C SER A 72 -15.79 -24.43 -8.90
N THR A 73 -14.71 -24.92 -9.51
CA THR A 73 -13.62 -25.62 -8.79
C THR A 73 -13.04 -24.74 -7.68
N GLU A 74 -12.86 -23.45 -7.94
CA GLU A 74 -12.35 -22.46 -6.98
C GLU A 74 -13.24 -22.34 -5.73
N LEU A 75 -14.56 -22.36 -5.90
CA LEU A 75 -15.51 -22.29 -4.79
C LEU A 75 -15.33 -23.49 -3.85
N CYS A 76 -15.26 -24.70 -4.41
CA CYS A 76 -15.06 -25.93 -3.65
C CYS A 76 -13.68 -25.97 -2.96
N THR A 77 -12.62 -25.55 -3.64
CA THR A 77 -11.28 -25.52 -3.06
C THR A 77 -11.19 -24.50 -1.93
N ASN A 78 -11.81 -23.31 -2.06
CA ASN A 78 -11.80 -22.29 -1.00
C ASN A 78 -12.55 -22.77 0.25
N LEU A 79 -13.69 -23.45 0.08
CA LEU A 79 -14.42 -24.06 1.19
C LEU A 79 -13.57 -25.10 1.93
N ILE A 80 -12.89 -25.99 1.19
CA ILE A 80 -12.05 -27.02 1.79
C ILE A 80 -10.82 -26.41 2.45
N GLU A 81 -10.08 -25.53 1.78
CA GLU A 81 -8.86 -24.92 2.31
C GLU A 81 -9.14 -24.11 3.58
N TYR A 82 -10.24 -23.35 3.62
CA TYR A 82 -10.63 -22.63 4.82
C TYR A 82 -10.82 -23.58 6.02
N GLN A 83 -11.52 -24.70 5.80
CA GLN A 83 -11.76 -25.69 6.85
C GLN A 83 -10.46 -26.42 7.26
N LEU A 84 -9.57 -26.70 6.31
CA LEU A 84 -8.27 -27.31 6.58
C LEU A 84 -7.32 -26.38 7.36
N CYS A 85 -7.46 -25.06 7.22
CA CYS A 85 -6.61 -24.07 7.91
C CYS A 85 -7.15 -23.64 9.27
N ASN A 86 -8.47 -23.64 9.48
CA ASN A 86 -9.09 -23.02 10.66
C ASN A 86 -9.81 -24.00 11.58
N ASN A 87 -10.14 -25.21 11.13
CA ASN A 87 -10.89 -26.16 11.94
C ASN A 87 -9.97 -26.86 12.96
N SER A 88 -10.38 -26.87 14.22
CA SER A 88 -9.62 -27.43 15.34
C SER A 88 -9.33 -28.93 15.19
N ILE A 89 -10.16 -29.67 14.44
CA ILE A 89 -9.96 -31.10 14.15
C ILE A 89 -8.69 -31.36 13.34
N GLY A 90 -8.38 -30.49 12.38
CA GLY A 90 -7.13 -30.55 11.62
C GLY A 90 -5.93 -30.02 12.40
N LEU A 91 -6.14 -28.96 13.21
CA LEU A 91 -5.06 -28.22 13.87
C LEU A 91 -4.55 -28.83 15.18
N LYS A 92 -5.42 -29.40 16.02
CA LYS A 92 -5.07 -29.82 17.40
C LYS A 92 -4.83 -31.32 17.55
N GLY A 93 -4.89 -32.05 16.43
CA GLY A 93 -5.04 -33.50 16.45
C GLY A 93 -6.42 -33.87 16.99
N MET A 94 -7.05 -34.85 16.36
CA MET A 94 -8.39 -35.27 16.73
C MET A 94 -8.41 -35.78 18.18
N ARG A 95 -8.93 -34.98 19.13
CA ARG A 95 -9.42 -35.48 20.41
C ARG A 95 -10.92 -35.58 20.29
N TRP A 96 -11.42 -36.80 20.18
CA TRP A 96 -12.85 -37.05 20.28
C TRP A 96 -13.32 -36.40 21.58
N LYS A 97 -14.06 -35.30 21.53
CA LYS A 97 -14.76 -34.67 22.65
C LYS A 97 -16.13 -34.32 22.09
N PRO A 98 -17.22 -34.92 22.59
CA PRO A 98 -18.53 -34.39 22.26
C PRO A 98 -18.55 -32.95 22.78
N SER A 99 -18.60 -32.00 21.86
CA SER A 99 -18.68 -30.61 22.24
C SER A 99 -20.04 -30.35 22.86
N HIS A 100 -20.07 -30.23 24.18
CA HIS A 100 -21.16 -29.57 24.89
C HIS A 100 -20.98 -28.04 24.88
N ASP A 101 -19.92 -27.52 24.27
CA ASP A 101 -19.70 -26.09 24.09
C ASP A 101 -20.46 -25.59 22.86
N ALA A 102 -21.34 -24.62 23.07
CA ALA A 102 -22.14 -24.02 22.02
C ALA A 102 -21.30 -23.30 20.94
N ASP A 103 -20.04 -22.99 21.28
CA ASP A 103 -19.10 -22.23 20.45
C ASP A 103 -18.18 -23.11 19.60
N ASP A 104 -18.17 -24.43 19.81
CA ASP A 104 -17.38 -25.35 18.98
C ASP A 104 -18.15 -25.69 17.69
N TRP A 105 -17.61 -25.26 16.55
CA TRP A 105 -18.14 -25.52 15.22
C TRP A 105 -17.36 -26.61 14.48
N SER A 106 -16.37 -27.24 15.13
CA SER A 106 -15.44 -28.17 14.47
C SER A 106 -16.12 -29.36 13.82
N GLU A 107 -17.09 -29.99 14.49
CA GLU A 107 -17.87 -31.12 13.95
C GLU A 107 -18.70 -30.73 12.73
N ASP A 108 -19.35 -29.55 12.78
CA ASP A 108 -20.12 -29.00 11.66
C ASP A 108 -19.19 -28.62 10.50
N GLY A 109 -17.97 -28.15 10.78
CA GLY A 109 -16.94 -27.89 9.76
C GLY A 109 -16.46 -29.15 9.04
N VAL A 110 -16.42 -30.31 9.70
CA VAL A 110 -16.15 -31.60 9.03
C VAL A 110 -17.24 -31.89 7.99
N GLY A 111 -18.50 -31.62 8.33
CA GLY A 111 -19.62 -31.75 7.40
C GLY A 111 -19.43 -30.92 6.14
N VAL A 112 -18.97 -29.67 6.29
CA VAL A 112 -18.66 -28.80 5.14
C VAL A 112 -17.65 -29.46 4.22
N ILE A 113 -16.55 -30.04 4.75
CA ILE A 113 -15.55 -30.74 3.94
C ILE A 113 -16.17 -31.97 3.25
N LEU A 114 -16.85 -32.84 3.99
CA LEU A 114 -17.37 -34.11 3.46
C LEU A 114 -18.39 -33.86 2.34
N TYR A 115 -19.35 -32.96 2.56
CA TYR A 115 -20.34 -32.63 1.52
C TYR A 115 -19.70 -31.88 0.34
N THR A 116 -18.67 -31.06 0.55
CA THR A 116 -17.95 -30.44 -0.57
C THR A 116 -17.23 -31.50 -1.40
N LEU A 117 -16.58 -32.48 -0.79
CA LEU A 117 -15.93 -33.59 -1.48
C LEU A 117 -16.92 -34.48 -2.24
N ASP A 118 -18.09 -34.77 -1.67
CA ASP A 118 -19.14 -35.53 -2.35
C ASP A 118 -19.69 -34.78 -3.57
N LEU A 119 -19.88 -33.47 -3.45
CA LEU A 119 -20.28 -32.61 -4.56
C LEU A 119 -19.21 -32.55 -5.66
N MET A 120 -17.94 -32.39 -5.30
CA MET A 120 -16.83 -32.42 -6.27
C MET A 120 -16.78 -33.75 -7.02
N MET A 121 -16.99 -34.87 -6.34
CA MET A 121 -17.04 -36.20 -6.95
C MET A 121 -18.19 -36.38 -7.93
N LEU A 122 -19.36 -35.77 -7.67
CA LEU A 122 -20.49 -35.76 -8.61
C LEU A 122 -20.20 -34.88 -9.84
N LEU A 123 -19.60 -33.70 -9.64
CA LEU A 123 -19.35 -32.70 -10.69
C LEU A 123 -18.04 -32.88 -11.46
N ARG A 124 -17.21 -33.86 -11.11
CA ARG A 124 -15.85 -34.05 -11.66
C ARG A 124 -15.78 -34.11 -13.19
N LYS A 125 -16.82 -34.62 -13.86
CA LYS A 125 -16.88 -34.73 -15.33
C LYS A 125 -17.45 -33.49 -16.00
N ASP A 126 -18.25 -32.71 -15.28
CA ASP A 126 -19.03 -31.60 -15.81
C ASP A 126 -18.35 -30.25 -15.58
N VAL A 127 -17.46 -30.14 -14.59
CA VAL A 127 -16.73 -28.91 -14.25
C VAL A 127 -15.24 -29.04 -14.56
N LYS A 128 -14.70 -28.04 -15.28
CA LYS A 128 -13.29 -28.03 -15.71
C LYS A 128 -12.34 -28.04 -14.52
N ASN A 129 -11.29 -28.86 -14.63
CA ASN A 129 -10.25 -29.04 -13.61
C ASN A 129 -10.73 -29.58 -12.25
N MET A 130 -12.02 -29.93 -12.10
CA MET A 130 -12.57 -30.43 -10.85
C MET A 130 -11.97 -31.79 -10.48
N ASP A 131 -11.89 -32.72 -11.45
CA ASP A 131 -11.32 -34.05 -11.23
C ASP A 131 -9.85 -33.98 -10.80
N HIS A 132 -9.05 -33.12 -11.44
CA HIS A 132 -7.65 -32.92 -11.08
C HIS A 132 -7.49 -32.43 -9.63
N HIS A 133 -8.18 -31.36 -9.25
CA HIS A 133 -8.10 -30.83 -7.88
C HIS A 133 -8.67 -31.81 -6.85
N PHE A 134 -9.74 -32.53 -7.19
CA PHE A 134 -10.30 -33.57 -6.33
C PHE A 134 -9.29 -34.69 -6.08
N THR A 135 -8.63 -35.21 -7.13
CA THR A 135 -7.59 -36.25 -6.97
C THR A 135 -6.39 -35.74 -6.17
N GLN A 136 -5.94 -34.52 -6.41
CA GLN A 136 -4.84 -33.89 -5.66
C GLN A 136 -5.19 -33.73 -4.17
N LEU A 137 -6.43 -33.32 -3.86
CA LEU A 137 -6.92 -33.22 -2.48
C LEU A 137 -6.89 -34.58 -1.77
N LEU A 138 -7.37 -35.64 -2.43
CA LEU A 138 -7.38 -37.00 -1.85
C LEU A 138 -5.98 -37.57 -1.59
N GLN A 139 -4.98 -37.18 -2.38
CA GLN A 139 -3.58 -37.55 -2.15
C GLN A 139 -2.95 -36.77 -0.99
N GLY A 140 -3.56 -35.66 -0.57
CA GLY A 140 -3.09 -34.85 0.55
C GLY A 140 -3.37 -35.49 1.91
N GLN A 141 -2.37 -35.48 2.80
CA GLN A 141 -2.50 -36.03 4.16
C GLN A 141 -3.41 -35.19 5.08
N ARG A 142 -3.64 -33.90 4.74
CA ARG A 142 -4.44 -32.97 5.56
C ARG A 142 -5.91 -33.41 5.71
N LEU A 143 -6.43 -34.19 4.76
CA LEU A 143 -7.81 -34.71 4.82
C LEU A 143 -7.98 -35.88 5.80
N ILE A 144 -6.90 -36.55 6.21
CA ILE A 144 -6.98 -37.80 6.97
C ILE A 144 -7.78 -37.63 8.25
N SER A 145 -7.52 -36.59 9.05
CA SER A 145 -8.22 -36.36 10.32
C SER A 145 -9.74 -36.20 10.13
N TYR A 146 -10.17 -35.61 9.02
CA TYR A 146 -11.59 -35.38 8.71
C TYR A 146 -12.27 -36.64 8.16
N LEU A 147 -11.56 -37.44 7.35
CA LEU A 147 -12.05 -38.73 6.88
C LEU A 147 -12.16 -39.73 8.03
N SER A 148 -11.15 -39.80 8.91
CA SER A 148 -11.22 -40.63 10.12
C SER A 148 -12.38 -40.23 11.04
N TYR A 149 -12.63 -38.92 11.21
CA TYR A 149 -13.81 -38.45 11.94
C TYR A 149 -15.11 -38.95 11.32
N GLY A 150 -15.27 -38.75 10.02
CA GLY A 150 -16.50 -39.10 9.32
C GLY A 150 -16.76 -40.60 9.35
N LEU A 151 -15.71 -41.43 9.32
CA LEU A 151 -15.80 -42.88 9.42
C LEU A 151 -16.24 -43.36 10.81
N LEU A 152 -15.83 -42.65 11.86
CA LEU A 152 -16.17 -42.96 13.25
C LEU A 152 -17.38 -42.17 13.78
N SER A 153 -17.98 -41.33 12.95
CA SER A 153 -19.13 -40.52 13.31
C SER A 153 -20.40 -41.36 13.47
N GLY A 154 -21.28 -40.97 14.39
CA GLY A 154 -22.63 -41.53 14.50
C GLY A 154 -23.58 -41.09 13.38
N ILE A 155 -23.15 -40.16 12.51
CA ILE A 155 -23.95 -39.64 11.40
C ILE A 155 -23.76 -40.55 10.18
N ARG A 156 -24.81 -41.30 9.83
CA ARG A 156 -24.82 -42.26 8.70
C ARG A 156 -24.29 -41.65 7.40
N ASP A 157 -24.70 -40.43 7.07
CA ASP A 157 -24.36 -39.80 5.79
C ASP A 157 -22.86 -39.50 5.70
N TYR A 158 -22.21 -39.13 6.81
CA TYR A 158 -20.76 -38.91 6.84
C TYR A 158 -20.00 -40.20 6.57
N VAL A 159 -20.39 -41.29 7.23
CA VAL A 159 -19.78 -42.61 7.02
C VAL A 159 -19.92 -43.03 5.55
N HIS A 160 -21.11 -42.83 4.97
CA HIS A 160 -21.36 -43.19 3.56
C HIS A 160 -20.50 -42.37 2.59
N ILE A 161 -20.45 -41.04 2.77
CA ILE A 161 -19.63 -40.14 1.95
C ILE A 161 -18.15 -40.53 2.06
N VAL A 162 -17.65 -40.75 3.28
CA VAL A 162 -16.25 -41.15 3.50
C VAL A 162 -15.94 -42.49 2.84
N LEU A 163 -16.79 -43.51 2.99
CA LEU A 163 -16.59 -44.80 2.33
C LEU A 163 -16.58 -44.69 0.80
N LYS A 164 -17.46 -43.84 0.25
CA LYS A 164 -17.51 -43.55 -1.20
C LYS A 164 -16.21 -42.85 -1.66
N ILE A 165 -15.72 -41.88 -0.90
CA ILE A 165 -14.45 -41.18 -1.15
C ILE A 165 -13.26 -42.15 -1.05
N ILE A 166 -13.19 -42.98 -0.01
CA ILE A 166 -12.11 -43.98 0.16
C ILE A 166 -12.14 -45.00 -0.97
N SER A 167 -13.32 -45.49 -1.35
CA SER A 167 -13.46 -46.43 -2.46
C SER A 167 -12.96 -45.83 -3.78
N TYR A 168 -13.10 -44.51 -3.97
CA TYR A 168 -12.56 -43.81 -5.12
C TYR A 168 -11.06 -43.50 -4.99
N GLY A 169 -10.61 -43.12 -3.79
CA GLY A 169 -9.24 -42.71 -3.51
C GLY A 169 -8.25 -43.86 -3.41
N ALA A 170 -8.66 -45.02 -2.89
CA ALA A 170 -7.80 -46.21 -2.73
C ALA A 170 -7.01 -46.64 -3.98
N PRO A 171 -7.56 -46.60 -5.21
CA PRO A 171 -6.77 -46.90 -6.42
C PRO A 171 -5.85 -45.76 -6.89
N LEU A 172 -5.94 -44.54 -6.32
CA LEU A 172 -5.08 -43.42 -6.71
C LEU A 172 -3.64 -43.65 -6.20
N PRO A 173 -2.61 -43.22 -6.97
CA PRO A 173 -1.24 -43.27 -6.49
C PRO A 173 -1.08 -42.36 -5.27
N GLU A 174 -0.30 -42.81 -4.29
CA GLU A 174 0.00 -42.03 -3.07
C GLU A 174 -1.21 -41.67 -2.20
N PHE A 175 -2.36 -42.34 -2.38
CA PHE A 175 -3.46 -42.20 -1.43
C PHE A 175 -3.03 -42.68 -0.03
N PRO A 176 -3.15 -41.86 1.02
CA PRO A 176 -2.63 -42.15 2.36
C PRO A 176 -3.46 -43.19 3.16
N ILE A 177 -3.74 -44.35 2.58
CA ILE A 177 -4.61 -45.40 3.17
C ILE A 177 -4.05 -45.97 4.48
N ILE A 178 -2.72 -46.12 4.59
CA ILE A 178 -2.07 -46.66 5.80
C ILE A 178 -2.21 -45.65 6.95
N VAL A 179 -1.89 -44.38 6.68
CA VAL A 179 -2.02 -43.29 7.65
C VAL A 179 -3.48 -43.09 8.08
N LEU A 180 -4.43 -43.27 7.16
CA LEU A 180 -5.85 -43.29 7.48
C LEU A 180 -6.19 -44.43 8.45
N GLY A 181 -5.70 -45.64 8.17
CA GLY A 181 -5.89 -46.81 9.03
C GLY A 181 -5.33 -46.62 10.44
N ASP A 182 -4.11 -46.11 10.55
CA ASP A 182 -3.44 -45.83 11.83
C ASP A 182 -4.21 -44.75 12.63
N ASN A 183 -4.66 -43.68 11.96
CA ASN A 183 -5.42 -42.61 12.59
C ASN A 183 -6.79 -43.11 13.08
N VAL A 184 -7.49 -43.92 12.28
CA VAL A 184 -8.75 -44.58 12.69
C VAL A 184 -8.52 -45.50 13.89
N ALA A 185 -7.48 -46.34 13.88
CA ALA A 185 -7.16 -47.24 14.99
C ALA A 185 -6.88 -46.46 16.29
N ALA A 186 -6.06 -45.41 16.21
CA ALA A 186 -5.76 -44.53 17.34
C ALA A 186 -7.03 -43.89 17.91
N LEU A 187 -7.95 -43.45 17.05
CA LEU A 187 -9.21 -42.83 17.47
C LEU A 187 -10.19 -43.82 18.08
N VAL A 188 -10.28 -45.04 17.56
CA VAL A 188 -11.10 -46.10 18.16
C VAL A 188 -10.59 -46.44 19.56
N CYS A 189 -9.26 -46.53 19.78
CA CYS A 189 -8.68 -46.73 21.11
C CYS A 189 -9.01 -45.58 22.08
N GLN A 190 -8.98 -44.32 21.61
CA GLN A 190 -9.40 -43.17 22.41
C GLN A 190 -10.91 -43.20 22.74
N GLN A 191 -11.74 -43.67 21.83
CA GLN A 191 -13.18 -43.79 22.06
C GLN A 191 -13.51 -44.93 23.05
N GLN A 192 -12.85 -46.08 22.92
CA GLN A 192 -13.05 -47.24 23.81
C GLN A 192 -12.59 -46.96 25.24
N SER A 193 -11.42 -46.35 25.42
CA SER A 193 -10.93 -45.94 26.75
C SER A 193 -11.88 -44.97 27.47
N ARG A 194 -12.69 -44.18 26.75
CA ARG A 194 -13.72 -43.32 27.36
C ARG A 194 -14.96 -44.08 27.79
N VAL A 195 -15.40 -45.08 27.01
CA VAL A 195 -16.54 -45.93 27.40
C VAL A 195 -16.20 -46.75 28.65
N GLN A 196 -14.95 -47.22 28.79
CA GLN A 196 -14.46 -47.86 30.02
C GLN A 196 -14.47 -46.91 31.23
N ASN A 197 -13.96 -45.68 31.07
CA ASN A 197 -13.89 -44.69 32.16
C ASN A 197 -15.26 -44.19 32.66
N VAL A 198 -16.30 -44.20 31.80
CA VAL A 198 -17.67 -43.86 32.22
C VAL A 198 -18.33 -45.03 32.94
N ALA A 199 -18.06 -46.28 32.55
CA ALA A 199 -18.53 -47.48 33.25
C ALA A 199 -17.94 -47.61 34.66
N ASP A 200 -16.68 -47.20 34.86
CA ASP A 200 -16.03 -47.20 36.18
C ASP A 200 -16.51 -46.05 37.08
N SER A 201 -17.11 -44.99 36.52
CA SER A 201 -17.61 -43.84 37.30
C SER A 201 -19.08 -43.97 37.74
N GLU A 202 -19.87 -44.88 37.15
CA GLU A 202 -21.22 -45.23 37.62
C GLU A 202 -21.23 -46.42 38.60
N ALA A 203 -20.11 -47.14 38.76
CA ALA A 203 -19.97 -48.25 39.70
C ALA A 203 -19.71 -47.81 41.16
N THR A 204 -19.67 -46.50 41.45
CA THR A 204 -19.40 -45.97 42.81
C THR A 204 -20.66 -45.69 43.61
N ARG A 205 -21.68 -46.55 43.56
CA ARG A 205 -22.72 -46.61 44.60
C ARG A 205 -23.13 -48.07 44.85
N THR A 206 -22.93 -48.47 46.11
CA THR A 206 -23.27 -49.75 46.78
C THR A 206 -22.19 -50.86 46.75
N PRO A 207 -21.66 -51.27 47.93
CA PRO A 207 -20.81 -52.43 48.05
C PRO A 207 -21.70 -53.65 48.35
N SER A 208 -21.94 -54.51 47.36
CA SER A 208 -22.38 -55.88 47.62
C SER A 208 -22.21 -56.76 46.40
N SER A 209 -21.35 -57.78 46.59
CA SER A 209 -21.56 -59.14 46.09
C SER A 209 -21.14 -59.47 44.64
N LEU A 210 -20.07 -60.27 44.54
CA LEU A 210 -19.81 -61.33 43.54
C LEU A 210 -19.48 -60.83 42.10
N LEU A 211 -18.50 -61.35 41.35
CA LEU A 211 -18.01 -62.73 41.23
C LEU A 211 -16.52 -62.74 40.82
N THR A 212 -15.80 -63.69 41.38
CA THR A 212 -14.58 -64.26 40.79
C THR A 212 -15.01 -65.37 39.85
N ASP A 213 -14.61 -65.29 38.59
CA ASP A 213 -14.80 -66.37 37.63
C ASP A 213 -13.95 -67.58 38.01
N LYS A 214 -14.62 -68.60 38.52
CA LYS A 214 -14.19 -69.99 38.45
C LYS A 214 -15.03 -70.67 37.38
N GLU A 215 -14.43 -70.92 36.24
CA GLU A 215 -15.00 -71.82 35.25
C GLU A 215 -14.97 -73.28 35.75
N ASN A 216 -16.16 -73.76 36.09
CA ASN A 216 -16.76 -75.05 35.76
C ASN A 216 -15.85 -76.26 35.43
N ILE A 217 -15.91 -77.25 36.33
CA ILE A 217 -15.94 -78.67 35.94
C ILE A 217 -17.26 -79.26 36.43
N PRO A 218 -18.09 -79.87 35.57
CA PRO A 218 -19.29 -80.60 35.97
C PRO A 218 -18.91 -82.04 36.37
N GLN A 219 -19.34 -82.48 37.55
CA GLN A 219 -19.35 -83.91 37.89
C GLN A 219 -20.73 -84.32 38.35
N SER A 220 -21.48 -84.95 37.44
CA SER A 220 -22.62 -85.77 37.78
C SER A 220 -22.66 -87.03 36.90
N HIS A 221 -22.90 -88.15 37.58
CA HIS A 221 -23.44 -89.43 37.10
C HIS A 221 -22.60 -90.34 36.18
N LEU A 222 -22.19 -91.51 36.72
CA LEU A 222 -22.76 -92.86 36.45
C LEU A 222 -21.80 -93.91 37.07
N ARG A 223 -22.19 -94.63 38.13
CA ARG A 223 -22.89 -95.96 38.12
C ARG A 223 -21.88 -97.11 37.87
N GLY A 224 -21.72 -98.12 38.72
CA GLY A 224 -22.38 -98.44 39.98
C GLY A 224 -22.01 -99.85 40.46
N LEU A 225 -22.72 -100.26 41.52
CA LEU A 225 -23.00 -101.64 41.97
C LEU A 225 -21.79 -102.36 42.62
N SER A 226 -21.90 -103.01 43.78
CA SER A 226 -23.07 -103.50 44.52
C SER A 226 -22.60 -104.13 45.83
N HIS A 227 -23.40 -103.97 46.90
CA HIS A 227 -23.72 -104.99 47.92
C HIS A 227 -22.56 -105.48 48.82
N GLN A 228 -22.69 -105.73 50.13
CA GLN A 228 -23.84 -105.84 51.03
C GLN A 228 -23.28 -105.87 52.46
N LYS A 229 -23.93 -105.09 53.34
CA LYS A 229 -24.32 -105.45 54.71
C LYS A 229 -23.94 -106.86 55.21
N SER A 230 -23.34 -106.94 56.41
CA SER A 230 -23.99 -107.38 57.66
C SER A 230 -22.92 -107.49 58.76
N GLN A 231 -22.98 -106.72 59.85
CA GLN A 231 -23.80 -106.98 61.04
C GLN A 231 -23.45 -108.30 61.76
N THR A 232 -22.83 -108.13 62.94
CA THR A 232 -23.15 -108.79 64.23
C THR A 232 -22.84 -110.31 64.31
N GLU A 233 -22.27 -110.92 65.36
CA GLU A 233 -22.53 -110.87 66.80
C GLU A 233 -21.38 -111.51 67.60
N HIS A 234 -21.37 -111.17 68.89
CA HIS A 234 -20.86 -111.88 70.07
C HIS A 234 -20.53 -113.38 69.94
N ALA A 235 -19.49 -113.83 70.64
CA ALA A 235 -19.64 -114.78 71.75
C ALA A 235 -18.35 -114.91 72.55
N SER A 236 -18.46 -114.60 73.84
CA SER A 236 -17.61 -115.14 74.89
C SER A 236 -17.76 -116.65 74.93
N GLU A 237 -16.66 -117.41 74.96
CA GLU A 237 -16.70 -118.78 75.49
C GLU A 237 -15.41 -119.08 76.25
N ARG A 238 -15.42 -118.64 77.50
CA ARG A 238 -14.75 -119.34 78.59
C ARG A 238 -15.44 -120.70 78.72
N GLN A 239 -14.83 -121.79 78.25
CA GLN A 239 -15.03 -123.18 78.71
C GLN A 239 -14.39 -124.18 77.72
N LEU A 240 -13.06 -124.24 77.66
CA LEU A 240 -12.37 -125.32 76.92
C LEU A 240 -11.20 -125.96 77.69
N SER A 241 -10.93 -125.51 78.92
CA SER A 241 -9.81 -126.02 79.73
C SER A 241 -10.12 -127.27 80.57
N THR A 242 -11.31 -127.86 80.46
CA THR A 242 -11.67 -129.14 81.12
C THR A 242 -12.06 -130.25 80.13
N SER A 243 -12.16 -129.92 78.84
CA SER A 243 -12.43 -130.88 77.76
C SER A 243 -11.14 -131.37 77.08
N ILE A 244 -10.06 -130.58 77.15
CA ILE A 244 -8.73 -130.97 76.65
C ILE A 244 -8.11 -132.06 77.54
N ASP A 245 -8.34 -132.06 78.86
CA ASP A 245 -7.80 -133.09 79.76
C ASP A 245 -8.53 -134.45 79.63
N GLU A 246 -9.82 -134.47 79.30
CA GLU A 246 -10.57 -135.69 78.94
C GLU A 246 -10.21 -136.22 77.53
N LEU A 247 -9.80 -135.32 76.62
CA LEU A 247 -9.31 -135.66 75.27
C LEU A 247 -7.87 -136.20 75.31
N ILE A 248 -7.02 -135.66 76.18
CA ILE A 248 -5.65 -136.16 76.43
C ILE A 248 -5.71 -137.56 77.08
N ALA A 249 -6.64 -137.80 78.01
CA ALA A 249 -6.85 -139.14 78.60
C ALA A 249 -7.37 -140.17 77.57
N LYS A 250 -8.15 -139.75 76.56
CA LYS A 250 -8.58 -140.60 75.43
C LYS A 250 -7.51 -140.78 74.35
N MET A 251 -6.62 -139.81 74.14
CA MET A 251 -5.47 -139.93 73.25
C MET A 251 -4.35 -140.81 73.84
N GLN A 252 -4.10 -140.75 75.15
CA GLN A 252 -3.07 -141.56 75.81
C GLN A 252 -3.39 -143.06 75.87
N ASN A 253 -4.67 -143.45 75.80
CA ASN A 253 -5.09 -144.86 75.76
C ASN A 253 -5.54 -145.37 74.37
N GLY A 254 -5.60 -144.51 73.35
CA GLY A 254 -6.05 -144.85 71.99
C GLY A 254 -4.95 -144.98 70.93
N LEU A 255 -3.70 -144.61 71.25
CA LEU A 255 -2.55 -144.67 70.33
C LEU A 255 -1.66 -145.90 70.58
N GLN A 256 -2.21 -147.09 70.36
CA GLN A 256 -1.41 -148.23 69.93
C GLN A 256 -1.62 -148.46 68.44
N LEU A 257 -1.17 -147.50 67.62
CA LEU A 257 -1.07 -147.68 66.17
C LEU A 257 0.16 -148.53 65.84
N LYS A 258 0.05 -149.84 66.04
CA LYS A 258 0.90 -150.83 65.36
C LYS A 258 0.26 -151.20 64.02
N ASP A 259 0.09 -150.23 63.13
CA ASP A 259 -0.45 -150.48 61.80
C ASP A 259 0.32 -149.66 60.73
N ALA A 260 1.09 -150.37 59.90
CA ALA A 260 2.01 -149.76 58.91
C ALA A 260 1.30 -148.83 57.93
N ARG A 261 0.01 -149.10 57.62
CA ARG A 261 -0.82 -148.27 56.75
C ARG A 261 -1.14 -146.89 57.34
N ALA A 262 -1.32 -146.79 58.64
CA ALA A 262 -1.58 -145.49 59.28
C ALA A 262 -0.32 -144.61 59.23
N SER A 263 0.86 -145.20 59.39
CA SER A 263 2.14 -144.48 59.29
C SER A 263 2.45 -143.97 57.88
N GLU A 264 2.08 -144.72 56.82
CA GLU A 264 2.21 -144.28 55.42
C GLU A 264 1.24 -143.14 55.08
N ILE A 265 0.00 -143.21 55.57
CA ILE A 265 -0.98 -142.13 55.38
C ILE A 265 -0.51 -140.87 56.11
N ILE A 266 -0.01 -141.01 57.34
CA ILE A 266 0.57 -139.91 58.12
C ILE A 266 1.76 -139.28 57.38
N SER A 267 2.70 -140.08 56.84
CA SER A 267 3.86 -139.54 56.12
C SER A 267 3.47 -138.79 54.83
N VAL A 268 2.43 -139.24 54.12
CA VAL A 268 1.88 -138.52 52.95
C VAL A 268 1.26 -137.18 53.36
N TYR A 269 0.50 -137.13 54.46
CA TYR A 269 -0.06 -135.88 54.98
C TYR A 269 1.02 -134.95 55.54
N GLU A 270 2.03 -135.46 56.22
CA GLU A 270 3.19 -134.69 56.69
C GLU A 270 3.97 -134.09 55.52
N HIS A 271 4.26 -134.87 54.48
CA HIS A 271 4.90 -134.36 53.26
C HIS A 271 4.03 -133.31 52.56
N LYS A 272 2.70 -133.50 52.51
CA LYS A 272 1.77 -132.50 51.97
C LYS A 272 1.77 -131.23 52.81
N LEU A 273 1.81 -131.34 54.14
CA LEU A 273 1.88 -130.21 55.06
C LEU A 273 3.19 -129.42 54.85
N GLN A 274 4.33 -130.11 54.77
CA GLN A 274 5.63 -129.50 54.46
C GLN A 274 5.64 -128.84 53.08
N SER A 275 5.03 -129.48 52.07
CA SER A 275 4.88 -128.88 50.74
C SER A 275 3.97 -127.65 50.74
N LEU A 276 2.92 -127.62 51.57
CA LEU A 276 2.08 -126.44 51.73
C LEU A 276 2.81 -125.33 52.49
N GLN A 277 3.55 -125.67 53.54
CA GLN A 277 4.34 -124.71 54.32
C GLN A 277 5.46 -124.05 53.48
N THR A 278 6.14 -124.82 52.63
CA THR A 278 7.12 -124.26 51.67
C THR A 278 6.48 -123.36 50.62
N LYS A 279 5.28 -123.71 50.14
CA LYS A 279 4.50 -122.83 49.23
C LYS A 279 4.01 -121.57 49.92
N GLU A 280 3.58 -121.66 51.16
CA GLU A 280 3.17 -120.51 51.97
C GLU A 280 4.34 -119.56 52.19
N SER A 281 5.51 -120.08 52.58
CA SER A 281 6.75 -119.30 52.68
C SER A 281 7.08 -118.60 51.36
N HIS A 282 7.01 -119.32 50.23
CA HIS A 282 7.30 -118.71 48.93
C HIS A 282 6.28 -117.64 48.52
N LEU A 283 4.99 -117.84 48.80
CA LEU A 283 3.95 -116.84 48.55
C LEU A 283 4.14 -115.61 49.44
N GLN A 284 4.61 -115.80 50.67
CA GLN A 284 4.91 -114.72 51.60
C GLN A 284 6.10 -113.89 51.10
N ASP A 285 7.18 -114.53 50.65
CA ASP A 285 8.33 -113.85 50.03
C ASP A 285 7.91 -113.04 48.79
N LEU A 286 7.05 -113.62 47.93
CA LEU A 286 6.55 -112.94 46.74
C LEU A 286 5.66 -111.74 47.10
N LEU A 287 4.84 -111.87 48.15
CA LEU A 287 4.00 -110.79 48.64
C LEU A 287 4.85 -109.65 49.21
N GLU A 288 5.88 -109.97 49.99
CA GLU A 288 6.84 -108.99 50.53
C GLU A 288 7.60 -108.28 49.40
N ALA A 289 8.09 -109.02 48.40
CA ALA A 289 8.76 -108.45 47.24
C ALA A 289 7.83 -107.51 46.43
N LYS A 290 6.56 -107.89 46.24
CA LYS A 290 5.56 -107.05 45.56
C LYS A 290 5.23 -105.79 46.37
N ALA A 291 5.11 -105.88 47.69
CA ALA A 291 4.89 -104.74 48.57
C ALA A 291 6.06 -103.74 48.51
N LEU A 292 7.31 -104.24 48.50
CA LEU A 292 8.51 -103.41 48.34
C LEU A 292 8.56 -102.74 46.96
N ALA A 293 8.30 -103.49 45.88
CA ALA A 293 8.26 -102.94 44.52
C ALA A 293 7.17 -101.86 44.36
N MET A 294 6.00 -102.07 44.97
CA MET A 294 4.91 -101.10 45.00
C MET A 294 5.31 -99.81 45.73
N SER A 295 5.92 -99.93 46.92
CA SER A 295 6.43 -98.77 47.67
C SER A 295 7.50 -97.98 46.88
N GLN A 296 8.38 -98.66 46.15
CA GLN A 296 9.36 -98.01 45.28
C GLN A 296 8.70 -97.27 44.11
N ALA A 297 7.68 -97.86 43.48
CA ALA A 297 6.91 -97.22 42.43
C ALA A 297 6.20 -95.96 42.94
N ASP A 298 5.55 -96.02 44.11
CA ASP A 298 4.88 -94.87 44.72
C ASP A 298 5.85 -93.73 45.05
N ARG A 299 7.06 -94.06 45.52
CA ARG A 299 8.14 -93.08 45.72
C ARG A 299 8.54 -92.40 44.42
N LEU A 300 8.73 -93.15 43.33
CA LEU A 300 9.08 -92.59 42.01
C LEU A 300 7.97 -91.70 41.46
N ILE A 301 6.70 -92.12 41.59
CA ILE A 301 5.54 -91.32 41.18
C ILE A 301 5.51 -90.00 41.96
N THR A 302 5.71 -90.04 43.27
CA THR A 302 5.73 -88.84 44.12
C THR A 302 6.87 -87.91 43.72
N GLN A 303 8.08 -88.44 43.51
CA GLN A 303 9.23 -87.63 43.05
C GLN A 303 8.98 -87.00 41.68
N TYR A 304 8.40 -87.76 40.74
CA TYR A 304 8.06 -87.23 39.42
C TYR A 304 7.03 -86.11 39.51
N ARG A 305 5.96 -86.30 40.31
CA ARG A 305 4.94 -85.26 40.54
C ARG A 305 5.53 -83.99 41.15
N CYS A 306 6.42 -84.12 42.15
CA CYS A 306 7.09 -82.97 42.75
C CYS A 306 8.00 -82.24 41.74
N ARG A 307 8.77 -82.98 40.93
CA ARG A 307 9.60 -82.37 39.86
C ARG A 307 8.75 -81.65 38.82
N MET A 308 7.65 -82.25 38.40
CA MET A 308 6.72 -81.61 37.46
C MET A 308 6.14 -80.31 38.02
N ALA A 309 5.67 -80.32 39.27
CA ALA A 309 5.16 -79.12 39.93
C ALA A 309 6.23 -78.03 40.09
N GLN A 310 7.47 -78.41 40.41
CA GLN A 310 8.58 -77.46 40.49
C GLN A 310 8.91 -76.85 39.11
N ASN A 311 9.04 -77.67 38.07
CA ASN A 311 9.32 -77.20 36.72
C ASN A 311 8.20 -76.29 36.20
N GLU A 312 6.94 -76.62 36.52
CA GLU A 312 5.80 -75.80 36.16
C GLU A 312 5.81 -74.44 36.88
N ALA A 313 6.14 -74.41 38.17
CA ALA A 313 6.30 -73.17 38.93
C ALA A 313 7.46 -72.30 38.40
N GLU A 314 8.59 -72.92 38.03
CA GLU A 314 9.72 -72.22 37.41
C GLU A 314 9.37 -71.66 36.02
N ALA A 315 8.65 -72.43 35.20
CA ALA A 315 8.18 -71.97 33.89
C ALA A 315 7.19 -70.79 34.02
N GLN A 316 6.28 -70.85 35.00
CA GLN A 316 5.38 -69.73 35.30
C GLN A 316 6.16 -68.49 35.74
N LYS A 317 7.16 -68.64 36.61
CA LYS A 317 8.03 -67.52 37.03
C LYS A 317 8.81 -66.91 35.87
N LEU A 318 9.39 -67.72 34.99
CA LEU A 318 10.11 -67.23 33.82
C LEU A 318 9.18 -66.50 32.85
N ARG A 319 7.95 -66.99 32.65
CA ARG A 319 6.95 -66.31 31.82
C ARG A 319 6.60 -64.93 32.37
N LEU A 320 6.40 -64.81 33.69
CA LEU A 320 6.13 -63.52 34.33
C LEU A 320 7.31 -62.54 34.18
N LEU A 321 8.54 -63.01 34.39
CA LEU A 321 9.74 -62.17 34.22
C LEU A 321 9.92 -61.70 32.78
N LEU A 322 9.63 -62.57 31.81
CA LEU A 322 9.69 -62.24 30.39
C LEU A 322 8.62 -61.20 30.04
N GLN A 323 7.37 -61.41 30.47
CA GLN A 323 6.29 -60.45 30.29
C GLN A 323 6.61 -59.08 30.91
N GLU A 324 7.19 -59.05 32.12
CA GLU A 324 7.57 -57.80 32.76
C GLU A 324 8.74 -57.11 32.03
N SER A 325 9.69 -57.90 31.52
CA SER A 325 10.81 -57.38 30.71
C SER A 325 10.33 -56.81 29.38
N GLU A 326 9.40 -57.49 28.70
CA GLU A 326 8.79 -57.03 27.45
C GLU A 326 8.03 -55.72 27.69
N LYS A 327 7.20 -55.67 28.74
CA LYS A 327 6.49 -54.46 29.12
C LYS A 327 7.44 -53.29 29.39
N ARG A 328 8.51 -53.50 30.17
CA ARG A 328 9.51 -52.45 30.40
C ARG A 328 10.19 -52.00 29.10
N SER A 329 10.44 -52.92 28.17
CA SER A 329 11.02 -52.58 26.87
C SER A 329 10.05 -51.78 26.00
N GLU A 330 8.76 -52.04 26.09
CA GLU A 330 7.72 -51.25 25.41
C GLU A 330 7.64 -49.84 26.02
N ASP A 331 7.58 -49.73 27.36
CA ASP A 331 7.56 -48.45 28.06
C ASP A 331 8.76 -47.55 27.67
N TYR A 332 9.98 -48.11 27.58
CA TYR A 332 11.15 -47.35 27.14
C TYR A 332 11.09 -46.94 25.68
N ARG A 333 10.49 -47.77 24.81
CA ARG A 333 10.34 -47.45 23.39
C ARG A 333 9.32 -46.33 23.19
N GLU A 334 8.23 -46.35 23.95
CA GLU A 334 7.24 -45.27 23.97
C GLU A 334 7.87 -43.96 24.46
N GLN A 335 8.59 -43.97 25.58
CA GLN A 335 9.29 -42.78 26.08
C GLN A 335 10.32 -42.23 25.07
N LEU A 336 11.05 -43.11 24.38
CA LEU A 336 11.99 -42.69 23.35
C LEU A 336 11.28 -42.04 22.16
N ASN A 337 10.17 -42.63 21.71
CA ASN A 337 9.36 -42.07 20.62
C ASN A 337 8.76 -40.71 21.01
N GLU A 338 8.25 -40.57 22.24
CA GLU A 338 7.77 -39.29 22.78
C GLU A 338 8.88 -38.24 22.81
N ALA A 339 10.06 -38.60 23.32
CA ALA A 339 11.21 -37.69 23.34
C ALA A 339 11.69 -37.29 21.94
N MET A 340 11.65 -38.20 20.97
CA MET A 340 11.98 -37.90 19.57
C MET A 340 10.97 -36.93 18.93
N LEU A 341 9.67 -37.14 19.17
CA LEU A 341 8.62 -36.24 18.69
C LEU A 341 8.74 -34.85 19.33
N GLU A 342 9.05 -34.78 20.62
CA GLU A 342 9.29 -33.52 21.32
C GLU A 342 10.56 -32.81 20.79
N GLN A 343 11.62 -33.56 20.52
CA GLN A 343 12.83 -33.03 19.88
C GLN A 343 12.55 -32.46 18.49
N GLU A 344 11.80 -33.17 17.65
CA GLU A 344 11.42 -32.70 16.31
C GLU A 344 10.57 -31.43 16.40
N ARG A 345 9.60 -31.40 17.32
CA ARG A 345 8.80 -30.20 17.58
C ARG A 345 9.66 -29.01 18.01
N LEU A 346 10.57 -29.20 18.97
CA LEU A 346 11.47 -28.15 19.43
C LEU A 346 12.43 -27.70 18.32
N SER A 347 12.88 -28.61 17.45
CA SER A 347 13.70 -28.28 16.28
C SER A 347 12.93 -27.37 15.31
N ASN A 348 11.69 -27.73 15.00
CA ASN A 348 10.81 -26.92 14.15
C ASN A 348 10.54 -25.54 14.76
N ASP A 349 10.28 -25.48 16.06
CA ASP A 349 10.08 -24.22 16.78
C ASP A 349 11.37 -23.36 16.74
N LEU A 350 12.55 -23.95 16.91
CA LEU A 350 13.83 -23.23 16.80
C LEU A 350 14.09 -22.72 15.38
N GLU A 351 13.78 -23.51 14.35
CA GLU A 351 13.89 -23.08 12.95
C GLU A 351 12.93 -21.92 12.64
N GLN A 352 11.68 -22.00 13.12
CA GLN A 352 10.70 -20.93 12.96
C GLN A 352 11.17 -19.65 13.65
N MET A 353 11.65 -19.75 14.89
CA MET A 353 12.20 -18.60 15.63
C MET A 353 13.45 -18.01 14.95
N ALA A 354 14.29 -18.84 14.33
CA ALA A 354 15.44 -18.37 13.56
C ALA A 354 15.00 -17.61 12.29
N GLN A 355 13.98 -18.11 11.58
CA GLN A 355 13.41 -17.41 10.41
C GLN A 355 12.77 -16.07 10.80
N ASP A 356 12.05 -16.02 11.92
CA ASP A 356 11.42 -14.80 12.40
C ASP A 356 12.46 -13.77 12.86
N ASN A 357 13.55 -14.20 13.52
CA ASN A 357 14.68 -13.32 13.82
C ASN A 357 15.32 -12.74 12.55
N ALA A 358 15.54 -13.57 11.51
CA ALA A 358 16.10 -13.09 10.24
C ALA A 358 15.17 -12.07 9.56
N ARG A 359 13.84 -12.26 9.63
CA ARG A 359 12.86 -11.27 9.16
C ARG A 359 12.93 -9.97 9.95
N LEU A 360 13.03 -10.04 11.27
CA LEU A 360 13.14 -8.86 12.13
C LEU A 360 14.43 -8.08 11.86
N GLU A 361 15.55 -8.77 11.61
CA GLU A 361 16.82 -8.14 11.22
C GLU A 361 16.68 -7.40 9.88
N ALA A 362 16.05 -8.02 8.87
CA ALA A 362 15.79 -7.36 7.58
C ALA A 362 14.90 -6.10 7.74
N ILE A 363 13.84 -6.19 8.53
CA ILE A 363 12.97 -5.04 8.83
C ILE A 363 13.75 -3.94 9.57
N ALA A 364 14.64 -4.29 10.48
CA ALA A 364 15.48 -3.32 11.19
C ALA A 364 16.47 -2.61 10.24
N GLU A 365 17.04 -3.33 9.28
CA GLU A 365 17.88 -2.76 8.22
C GLU A 365 17.09 -1.80 7.32
N GLU A 366 15.91 -2.20 6.85
CA GLU A 366 15.02 -1.34 6.05
C GLU A 366 14.63 -0.06 6.82
N HIS A 367 14.30 -0.19 8.11
CA HIS A 367 14.00 0.97 8.95
C HIS A 367 15.19 1.90 9.11
N LYS A 368 16.41 1.36 9.21
CA LYS A 368 17.63 2.16 9.29
C LYS A 368 17.87 2.90 7.98
N GLU A 369 17.78 2.22 6.83
CA GLU A 369 17.91 2.85 5.51
C GLU A 369 16.86 3.94 5.28
N LEU A 370 15.61 3.68 5.66
CA LEU A 370 14.54 4.66 5.55
C LEU A 370 14.77 5.88 6.46
N SER A 371 15.29 5.66 7.67
CA SER A 371 15.65 6.73 8.59
C SER A 371 16.78 7.59 8.01
N GLU A 372 17.82 6.97 7.47
CA GLU A 372 18.92 7.68 6.78
C GLU A 372 18.39 8.51 5.61
N ALA A 373 17.56 7.93 4.74
CA ALA A 373 16.93 8.63 3.62
C ALA A 373 16.04 9.80 4.09
N TYR A 374 15.26 9.62 5.17
CA TYR A 374 14.45 10.69 5.74
C TYR A 374 15.29 11.85 6.28
N THR A 375 16.41 11.54 6.96
CA THR A 375 17.34 12.58 7.44
C THR A 375 17.98 13.34 6.29
N GLU A 376 18.35 12.66 5.20
CA GLU A 376 18.91 13.31 4.01
C GLU A 376 17.89 14.25 3.36
N GLN A 377 16.64 13.79 3.17
CA GLN A 377 15.58 14.64 2.61
C GLN A 377 15.28 15.86 3.49
N THR A 378 15.30 15.68 4.81
CA THR A 378 15.14 16.78 5.77
C THR A 378 16.24 17.83 5.59
N GLN A 379 17.51 17.40 5.50
CA GLN A 379 18.63 18.32 5.26
C GLN A 379 18.54 19.01 3.90
N ARG A 380 18.11 18.30 2.84
CA ARG A 380 17.87 18.89 1.51
C ARG A 380 16.78 19.96 1.56
N LEU A 381 15.68 19.71 2.26
CA LEU A 381 14.61 20.68 2.45
C LEU A 381 15.09 21.93 3.19
N GLU A 382 15.84 21.76 4.29
CA GLU A 382 16.42 22.90 5.02
C GLU A 382 17.38 23.72 4.15
N ASN A 383 18.23 23.07 3.36
CA ASN A 383 19.15 23.73 2.43
C ASN A 383 18.38 24.52 1.36
N ASN A 384 17.33 23.92 0.78
CA ASN A 384 16.47 24.58 -0.21
C ASN A 384 15.70 25.76 0.41
N GLN A 385 15.23 25.63 1.65
CA GLN A 385 14.56 26.71 2.38
C GLN A 385 15.52 27.88 2.63
N ARG A 386 16.77 27.61 3.04
CA ARG A 386 17.82 28.63 3.17
C ARG A 386 18.10 29.33 1.84
N ALA A 387 18.26 28.57 0.75
CA ALA A 387 18.49 29.12 -0.60
C ALA A 387 17.31 29.99 -1.09
N LEU A 388 16.08 29.58 -0.79
CA LEU A 388 14.88 30.34 -1.14
C LEU A 388 14.80 31.66 -0.36
N LEU A 389 15.20 31.67 0.91
CA LEU A 389 15.28 32.90 1.70
C LEU A 389 16.33 33.86 1.15
N THR A 390 17.51 33.37 0.75
CA THR A 390 18.55 34.21 0.13
C THR A 390 18.07 34.79 -1.21
N LEU A 391 17.43 33.98 -2.05
CA LEU A 391 16.92 34.44 -3.34
C LEU A 391 15.79 35.47 -3.17
N LYS A 392 14.94 35.32 -2.15
CA LYS A 392 13.93 36.33 -1.80
C LYS A 392 14.57 37.66 -1.40
N ALA A 393 15.66 37.64 -0.63
CA ALA A 393 16.37 38.85 -0.25
C ALA A 393 17.02 39.54 -1.47
N GLU A 394 17.63 38.77 -2.37
CA GLU A 394 18.18 39.29 -3.64
C GLU A 394 17.10 39.89 -4.53
N HIS A 395 15.95 39.22 -4.67
CA HIS A 395 14.81 39.74 -5.43
C HIS A 395 14.30 41.05 -4.82
N HIS A 396 14.24 41.14 -3.49
CA HIS A 396 13.84 42.37 -2.80
C HIS A 396 14.79 43.53 -3.13
N SER A 397 16.11 43.34 -3.01
CA SER A 397 17.08 44.39 -3.33
C SER A 397 17.06 44.78 -4.82
N LEU A 398 16.88 43.80 -5.71
CA LEU A 398 16.75 44.04 -7.14
C LEU A 398 15.48 44.87 -7.45
N SER A 399 14.37 44.57 -6.77
CA SER A 399 13.13 45.33 -6.89
C SER A 399 13.29 46.78 -6.43
N GLU A 400 13.99 47.02 -5.31
CA GLU A 400 14.33 48.36 -4.84
C GLU A 400 15.20 49.11 -5.85
N MET A 401 16.21 48.45 -6.40
CA MET A 401 17.07 49.02 -7.44
C MET A 401 16.28 49.38 -8.71
N HIS A 402 15.36 48.50 -9.12
CA HIS A 402 14.48 48.75 -10.26
C HIS A 402 13.59 49.97 -10.03
N GLU A 403 13.06 50.13 -8.81
CA GLU A 403 12.24 51.28 -8.45
C GLU A 403 13.05 52.58 -8.42
N MET A 404 14.28 52.54 -7.90
CA MET A 404 15.22 53.68 -7.96
C MET A 404 15.55 54.07 -9.40
N LEU A 405 15.84 53.10 -10.27
CA LEU A 405 16.09 53.34 -11.69
C LEU A 405 14.87 53.93 -12.40
N ARG A 406 13.66 53.45 -12.09
CA ARG A 406 12.41 54.00 -12.64
C ARG A 406 12.24 55.47 -12.25
N ARG A 407 12.39 55.81 -10.96
CA ARG A 407 12.34 57.20 -10.46
C ARG A 407 13.38 58.08 -11.15
N HIS A 408 14.60 57.58 -11.33
CA HIS A 408 15.65 58.32 -12.03
C HIS A 408 15.30 58.57 -13.50
N ASN A 409 14.74 57.58 -14.20
CA ASN A 409 14.29 57.71 -15.58
C ASN A 409 13.15 58.73 -15.72
N GLU A 410 12.19 58.72 -14.79
CA GLU A 410 11.11 59.72 -14.73
C GLU A 410 11.66 61.14 -14.53
N THR A 411 12.61 61.32 -13.61
CA THR A 411 13.29 62.61 -13.40
C THR A 411 14.05 63.06 -14.65
N LEU A 412 14.79 62.15 -15.30
CA LEU A 412 15.49 62.45 -16.56
C LEU A 412 14.52 62.85 -17.67
N LYS A 413 13.38 62.16 -17.78
CA LYS A 413 12.34 62.50 -18.74
C LYS A 413 11.76 63.88 -18.47
N GLN A 414 11.46 64.21 -17.21
CA GLN A 414 11.00 65.55 -16.82
C GLN A 414 12.05 66.62 -17.15
N GLN A 415 13.33 66.37 -16.88
CA GLN A 415 14.41 67.28 -17.26
C GLN A 415 14.50 67.48 -18.77
N TYR A 416 14.38 66.40 -19.54
CA TYR A 416 14.35 66.45 -21.01
C TYR A 416 13.17 67.27 -21.52
N ASP A 417 11.97 67.04 -20.98
CA ASP A 417 10.75 67.77 -21.39
C ASP A 417 10.89 69.27 -21.09
N VAL A 418 11.42 69.64 -19.91
CA VAL A 418 11.71 71.04 -19.55
C VAL A 418 12.76 71.66 -20.48
N ALA A 419 13.88 70.96 -20.72
CA ALA A 419 14.92 71.45 -21.61
C ALA A 419 14.41 71.61 -23.06
N SER A 420 13.59 70.67 -23.54
CA SER A 420 12.94 70.75 -24.85
C SER A 420 12.00 71.94 -24.93
N GLN A 421 11.19 72.20 -23.89
CA GLN A 421 10.30 73.35 -23.84
C GLN A 421 11.05 74.68 -23.88
N GLN A 422 12.14 74.79 -23.09
CA GLN A 422 13.02 75.96 -23.13
C GLN A 422 13.64 76.17 -24.51
N LEU A 423 14.01 75.08 -25.20
CA LEU A 423 14.58 75.15 -26.54
C LEU A 423 13.56 75.66 -27.57
N ILE A 424 12.29 75.25 -27.45
CA ILE A 424 11.17 75.78 -28.27
C ILE A 424 10.98 77.28 -28.00
N GLU A 425 10.93 77.69 -26.74
CA GLU A 425 10.78 79.11 -26.35
C GLU A 425 11.93 79.96 -26.91
N MET A 426 13.18 79.53 -26.74
CA MET A 426 14.36 80.20 -27.30
C MET A 426 14.34 80.25 -28.84
N GLU A 427 13.83 79.20 -29.52
CA GLU A 427 13.65 79.22 -30.97
C GLU A 427 12.57 80.22 -31.41
N GLU A 428 11.47 80.34 -30.68
CA GLU A 428 10.42 81.33 -30.93
C GLU A 428 10.93 82.76 -30.70
N GLU A 429 11.64 83.01 -29.59
CA GLU A 429 12.31 84.28 -29.32
C GLU A 429 13.28 84.64 -30.45
N ARG A 430 14.11 83.69 -30.89
CA ARG A 430 15.02 83.89 -32.03
C ARG A 430 14.26 84.22 -33.32
N LYS A 431 13.15 83.53 -33.60
CA LYS A 431 12.29 83.83 -34.77
C LYS A 431 11.69 85.23 -34.68
N ASN A 432 11.22 85.64 -33.50
CA ASN A 432 10.65 86.97 -33.27
C ASN A 432 11.71 88.07 -33.41
N GLN A 433 12.90 87.88 -32.82
CA GLN A 433 14.04 88.78 -33.02
C GLN A 433 14.44 88.86 -34.50
N SER A 434 14.46 87.74 -35.23
CA SER A 434 14.74 87.73 -36.67
C SER A 434 13.69 88.49 -37.49
N LYS A 435 12.40 88.39 -37.14
CA LYS A 435 11.33 89.19 -37.78
C LYS A 435 11.53 90.68 -37.50
N LEU A 436 11.77 91.05 -36.25
CA LEU A 436 12.02 92.45 -35.85
C LEU A 436 13.25 93.01 -36.57
N LEU A 437 14.34 92.23 -36.67
CA LEU A 437 15.52 92.61 -37.44
C LEU A 437 15.17 92.84 -38.92
N LYS A 438 14.39 91.97 -39.57
CA LYS A 438 13.93 92.18 -40.95
C LYS A 438 13.04 93.41 -41.12
N GLU A 439 12.19 93.71 -40.15
CA GLU A 439 11.37 94.94 -40.15
C GLU A 439 12.25 96.19 -40.02
N LYS A 440 13.23 96.17 -39.10
CA LYS A 440 14.21 97.26 -38.97
C LYS A 440 15.10 97.40 -40.20
N GLU A 441 15.52 96.31 -40.84
CA GLU A 441 16.21 96.35 -42.13
C GLU A 441 15.34 97.02 -43.21
N LYS A 442 14.04 96.71 -43.29
CA LYS A 442 13.11 97.37 -44.22
C LYS A 442 12.97 98.86 -43.91
N GLU A 443 12.78 99.23 -42.64
CA GLU A 443 12.73 100.63 -42.19
C GLU A 443 14.01 101.37 -42.59
N ILE A 444 15.18 100.78 -42.36
CA ILE A 444 16.48 101.34 -42.76
C ILE A 444 16.55 101.51 -44.28
N VAL A 445 16.09 100.54 -45.07
CA VAL A 445 16.07 100.65 -46.53
C VAL A 445 15.14 101.79 -46.98
N ASP A 446 13.97 101.93 -46.38
CA ASP A 446 13.02 102.99 -46.75
C ASP A 446 13.48 104.38 -46.28
N LEU A 447 14.06 104.49 -45.09
CA LEU A 447 14.74 105.70 -44.61
C LEU A 447 15.90 106.07 -45.54
N ASN A 448 16.72 105.10 -45.97
CA ASN A 448 17.79 105.34 -46.94
C ASN A 448 17.25 105.82 -48.30
N LYS A 449 16.12 105.28 -48.78
CA LYS A 449 15.47 105.79 -49.99
C LYS A 449 14.96 107.22 -49.80
N ALA A 450 14.35 107.52 -48.66
CA ALA A 450 13.85 108.87 -48.34
C ALA A 450 15.01 109.87 -48.23
N LEU A 451 16.09 109.49 -47.55
CA LEU A 451 17.34 110.25 -47.48
C LEU A 451 17.86 110.56 -48.89
N ARG A 452 17.97 109.55 -49.77
CA ARG A 452 18.39 109.75 -51.17
C ARG A 452 17.47 110.69 -51.96
N ARG A 453 16.16 110.72 -51.68
CA ARG A 453 15.23 111.67 -52.32
C ARG A 453 15.51 113.09 -51.82
N CYS A 454 15.58 113.28 -50.49
CA CYS A 454 15.96 114.57 -49.89
C CYS A 454 17.33 115.05 -50.40
N GLU A 455 18.33 114.18 -50.52
CA GLU A 455 19.63 114.53 -51.10
C GLU A 455 19.52 114.99 -52.56
N LYS A 456 18.66 114.35 -53.36
CA LYS A 456 18.40 114.78 -54.75
C LYS A 456 17.69 116.12 -54.80
N ASP A 457 16.69 116.34 -53.96
CA ASP A 457 15.94 117.60 -53.92
C ASP A 457 16.83 118.73 -53.39
N LEU A 458 17.65 118.48 -52.37
CA LEU A 458 18.68 119.41 -51.90
C LEU A 458 19.68 119.75 -53.03
N LYS A 459 20.09 118.76 -53.83
CA LYS A 459 20.93 119.00 -55.03
C LYS A 459 20.26 119.87 -56.09
N LYS A 460 18.94 119.78 -56.25
CA LYS A 460 18.20 120.67 -57.17
C LYS A 460 18.14 122.09 -56.62
N VAL A 461 17.73 122.25 -55.36
CA VAL A 461 17.63 123.56 -54.72
C VAL A 461 18.99 124.25 -54.64
N THR A 462 20.08 123.51 -54.40
CA THR A 462 21.43 124.08 -54.44
C THR A 462 21.83 124.55 -55.85
N LYS A 463 21.49 123.79 -56.90
CA LYS A 463 21.68 124.27 -58.29
C LYS A 463 20.84 125.49 -58.62
N GLU A 464 19.56 125.50 -58.23
CA GLU A 464 18.68 126.66 -58.41
C GLU A 464 19.22 127.89 -57.67
N ARG A 465 19.74 127.70 -56.45
CA ARG A 465 20.46 128.75 -55.72
C ARG A 465 21.66 129.24 -56.50
N ASP A 466 22.53 128.36 -56.99
CA ASP A 466 23.74 128.73 -57.73
C ASP A 466 23.41 129.51 -59.01
N GLU A 467 22.35 129.12 -59.71
CA GLU A 467 21.83 129.83 -60.90
C GLU A 467 21.31 131.23 -60.54
N LEU A 468 20.54 131.34 -59.44
CA LEU A 468 20.07 132.63 -58.92
C LEU A 468 21.23 133.52 -58.45
N GLU A 469 22.26 132.93 -57.84
CA GLU A 469 23.46 133.64 -57.39
C GLU A 469 24.26 134.18 -58.58
N CYS A 470 24.41 133.38 -59.66
CA CYS A 470 24.95 133.86 -60.93
C CYS A 470 24.10 134.99 -61.54
N ALA A 471 22.78 134.88 -61.51
CA ALA A 471 21.89 135.94 -62.01
C ALA A 471 22.05 137.25 -61.20
N ILE A 472 22.20 137.16 -59.88
CA ILE A 472 22.47 138.32 -59.01
C ILE A 472 23.81 138.97 -59.36
N ASP A 473 24.87 138.19 -59.55
CA ASP A 473 26.19 138.74 -59.90
C ASP A 473 26.18 139.41 -61.27
N THR A 474 25.46 138.84 -62.25
CA THR A 474 25.25 139.48 -63.56
C THR A 474 24.51 140.82 -63.42
N MET A 475 23.50 140.87 -62.56
CA MET A 475 22.76 142.11 -62.28
C MET A 475 23.63 143.14 -61.54
N ARG A 476 24.55 142.71 -60.67
CA ARG A 476 25.53 143.60 -60.01
C ARG A 476 26.54 144.17 -61.00
N GLU A 477 27.04 143.37 -61.95
CA GLU A 477 27.91 143.87 -63.03
C GLU A 477 27.21 144.91 -63.91
N ASN A 478 25.95 144.64 -64.29
CA ASN A 478 25.14 145.60 -65.05
C ASN A 478 24.93 146.91 -64.28
N LEU A 479 24.66 146.83 -62.97
CA LEU A 479 24.49 148.00 -62.11
C LEU A 479 25.78 148.85 -62.06
N SER A 480 26.93 148.20 -61.84
CA SER A 480 28.26 148.85 -61.83
C SER A 480 28.57 149.58 -63.13
N SER A 481 28.27 148.95 -64.28
CA SER A 481 28.42 149.56 -65.61
C SER A 481 27.56 150.81 -65.77
N THR A 482 26.29 150.76 -65.38
CA THR A 482 25.40 151.93 -65.42
C THR A 482 25.85 153.05 -64.48
N GLU A 483 26.44 152.71 -63.34
CA GLU A 483 26.92 153.66 -62.36
C GLU A 483 28.23 154.35 -62.81
N GLN A 484 29.09 153.64 -63.54
CA GLN A 484 30.26 154.24 -64.21
C GLN A 484 29.85 155.21 -65.33
N ALA A 485 28.86 154.84 -66.15
CA ALA A 485 28.33 155.72 -67.20
C ALA A 485 27.77 157.04 -66.63
N LYS A 486 27.12 156.98 -65.46
CA LYS A 486 26.62 158.16 -64.74
C LYS A 486 27.74 159.11 -64.30
N LYS A 487 28.85 158.58 -63.78
CA LYS A 487 30.01 159.41 -63.32
C LYS A 487 30.69 160.14 -64.47
N GLU A 488 30.75 159.54 -65.65
CA GLU A 488 31.37 160.15 -66.84
C GLU A 488 30.55 161.34 -67.37
N LEU A 489 29.23 161.18 -67.46
CA LEU A 489 28.31 162.26 -67.83
C LEU A 489 28.38 163.42 -66.83
N GLN A 490 28.51 163.13 -65.53
CA GLN A 490 28.62 164.15 -64.50
C GLN A 490 29.91 164.98 -64.61
N ARG A 491 31.02 164.37 -65.06
CA ARG A 491 32.27 165.09 -65.36
C ARG A 491 32.14 166.02 -66.56
N GLN A 492 31.41 165.61 -67.59
CA GLN A 492 31.19 166.41 -68.79
C GLN A 492 30.33 167.65 -68.52
N VAL A 493 29.34 167.55 -67.63
CA VAL A 493 28.51 168.69 -67.20
C VAL A 493 29.34 169.74 -66.46
N SER A 494 30.16 169.33 -65.49
CA SER A 494 31.01 170.27 -64.73
C SER A 494 32.05 171.00 -65.60
N ALA A 495 32.51 170.39 -66.70
CA ALA A 495 33.44 171.03 -67.63
C ALA A 495 32.79 172.14 -68.46
N LEU A 496 31.51 171.98 -68.82
CA LEU A 496 30.75 172.97 -69.61
C LEU A 496 30.35 174.19 -68.79
N GLU A 497 30.04 174.02 -67.50
CA GLU A 497 29.70 175.13 -66.59
C GLU A 497 30.86 176.14 -66.44
N LEU A 498 32.11 175.66 -66.45
CA LEU A 498 33.30 176.52 -66.34
C LEU A 498 33.52 177.39 -67.59
N VAL A 499 33.19 176.87 -68.78
CA VAL A 499 33.35 177.58 -70.06
C VAL A 499 32.32 178.70 -70.21
N CYS A 500 31.07 178.47 -69.77
CA CYS A 500 30.04 179.52 -69.77
C CYS A 500 30.44 180.73 -68.91
N HIS A 501 31.05 180.51 -67.75
CA HIS A 501 31.43 181.58 -66.82
C HIS A 501 32.57 182.48 -67.37
N GLN A 502 33.48 181.91 -68.15
CA GLN A 502 34.58 182.66 -68.78
C GLN A 502 34.08 183.55 -69.93
N HIS A 503 33.05 183.15 -70.67
CA HIS A 503 32.45 183.97 -71.74
C HIS A 503 31.60 185.13 -71.22
N GLU A 504 30.93 184.98 -70.07
CA GLU A 504 30.20 186.08 -69.43
C GLU A 504 31.11 187.22 -68.95
N GLN A 505 32.32 186.90 -68.46
CA GLN A 505 33.28 187.92 -68.02
C GLN A 505 33.86 188.73 -69.19
N ALA A 506 34.16 188.08 -70.32
CA ALA A 506 34.68 188.74 -71.53
C ALA A 506 33.66 189.70 -72.18
N LEU A 507 32.36 189.42 -72.06
CA LEU A 507 31.29 190.28 -72.57
C LEU A 507 31.16 191.59 -71.78
N LYS A 508 31.28 191.53 -70.45
CA LYS A 508 31.23 192.74 -69.58
C LYS A 508 32.36 193.73 -69.84
N GLU A 509 33.53 193.24 -70.23
CA GLU A 509 34.70 194.07 -70.52
C GLU A 509 34.55 194.82 -71.86
N LYS A 510 33.97 194.16 -72.88
CA LYS A 510 33.67 194.80 -74.17
C LYS A 510 32.56 195.85 -74.10
N GLU A 511 31.57 195.69 -73.23
CA GLU A 511 30.52 196.71 -73.01
C GLU A 511 31.03 198.00 -72.38
N LYS A 512 32.14 197.96 -71.63
CA LYS A 512 32.76 199.14 -71.02
C LYS A 512 33.48 200.01 -72.05
N ILE A 513 34.18 199.37 -72.99
CA ILE A 513 34.92 200.03 -74.09
C ILE A 513 33.96 200.75 -75.06
N ILE A 514 32.79 200.16 -75.34
CA ILE A 514 31.77 200.76 -76.21
C ILE A 514 31.17 202.04 -75.60
N ARG A 515 31.09 202.13 -74.27
CA ARG A 515 30.59 203.32 -73.56
C ARG A 515 31.56 204.51 -73.70
N GLU A 516 32.86 204.27 -73.56
CA GLU A 516 33.89 205.32 -73.70
C GLU A 516 34.00 205.84 -75.15
N GLN A 517 33.76 204.98 -76.15
CA GLN A 517 33.75 205.41 -77.56
C GLN A 517 32.52 206.23 -77.94
N LYS A 518 31.39 206.07 -77.25
CA LYS A 518 30.18 206.90 -77.48
C LYS A 518 30.34 208.34 -77.00
N GLU A 519 31.05 208.58 -75.89
CA GLU A 519 31.26 209.96 -75.39
C GLU A 519 32.21 210.79 -76.26
N ASN A 520 33.14 210.17 -76.97
CA ASN A 520 34.04 210.90 -77.89
C ASN A 520 33.35 211.33 -79.20
N ILE A 521 32.29 210.63 -79.63
CA ILE A 521 31.54 210.99 -80.84
C ILE A 521 30.64 212.23 -80.60
N GLU A 522 30.09 212.41 -79.39
CA GLU A 522 29.32 213.61 -79.07
C GLU A 522 30.17 214.89 -79.07
N LYS A 523 31.47 214.79 -78.75
CA LYS A 523 32.40 215.92 -78.84
C LYS A 523 32.71 216.32 -80.28
N HIS A 524 32.68 215.38 -81.23
CA HIS A 524 32.95 215.65 -82.64
C HIS A 524 31.73 216.22 -83.39
N ASN A 525 30.50 215.86 -82.99
CA ASN A 525 29.30 216.36 -83.67
C ASN A 525 28.97 217.84 -83.43
N LYS A 526 29.41 218.46 -82.33
CA LYS A 526 29.21 219.91 -82.15
C LYS A 526 30.30 220.79 -82.78
N ILE A 527 31.45 220.22 -83.13
CA ILE A 527 32.45 220.89 -83.98
C ILE A 527 31.96 220.92 -85.44
N ALA A 528 31.14 219.95 -85.86
CA ALA A 528 30.62 219.86 -87.23
C ALA A 528 29.54 220.92 -87.61
N ALA A 529 28.84 221.53 -86.66
CA ALA A 529 27.79 222.52 -86.99
C ALA A 529 28.32 223.97 -87.10
N LEU A 530 29.56 224.25 -86.70
CA LEU A 530 30.22 225.56 -86.82
C LEU A 530 30.80 225.81 -88.23
N ILE A 531 30.65 224.89 -89.18
CA ILE A 531 31.27 224.95 -90.52
C ILE A 531 30.27 225.28 -91.66
N HIS A 532 28.96 225.31 -91.43
CA HIS A 532 27.97 225.53 -92.52
C HIS A 532 27.33 226.94 -92.55
N ASP A 533 27.94 227.95 -91.91
CA ASP A 533 27.41 229.32 -91.97
C ASP A 533 27.91 230.18 -93.14
N ILE A 534 28.92 229.81 -93.93
CA ILE A 534 29.39 230.69 -95.03
C ILE A 534 30.01 229.86 -96.17
N THR A 535 29.33 229.74 -97.34
CA THR A 535 29.86 229.97 -98.73
C THR A 535 28.83 229.51 -99.81
N SER A 536 28.00 230.48 -100.24
CA SER A 536 27.37 230.70 -101.58
C SER A 536 26.55 229.59 -102.28
N GLY A 537 25.29 229.77 -102.75
CA GLY A 537 24.42 230.94 -102.91
C GLY A 537 23.40 230.74 -104.07
N LYS A 538 22.22 231.38 -103.96
CA LYS A 538 21.09 231.56 -104.92
C LYS A 538 20.12 230.38 -105.17
N GLU A 539 18.80 230.54 -105.28
CA GLU A 539 17.83 231.62 -105.02
C GLU A 539 16.41 230.97 -105.08
N SER A 540 15.50 231.44 -104.22
CA SER A 540 14.01 231.42 -104.30
C SER A 540 13.22 230.11 -104.52
N ALA A 541 12.61 229.58 -103.46
CA ALA A 541 11.16 229.61 -103.17
C ALA A 541 10.92 229.23 -101.69
#